data_AF-A0A2N0D351-F1
#
_entry.id   AF-A0A2N0D351-F1
#
_cell.length_a   1.000
_cell.length_b   1.000
_cell.length_c   1.000
_cell.angle_alpha   90.00
_cell.angle_beta   90.00
_cell.angle_gamma   90.00
#
_symmetry.space_group_name_H-M   'P 1'
#
loop_
_entity.id
_entity.type
_entity.pdbx_description
1 polymer ?
#
loop_
_entity_poly.entity_id
_entity_poly.type
_entity_poly.pdbx_seq_one_letter_code
_entity_poly.pdbx_strand_id
1 'polypeptide(L)' 'MATLYDPPSGWRYGFPRPYLPLPNETLEETPLRDGYPQREIDNGGAKYCRFIEQKEEGE' A
#
# COMPACT_ATOMS: atom_id res chain seq x y z
N MET A 1 -4.19 -16.00 -2.25
CA MET A 1 -4.73 -14.64 -2.51
C MET A 1 -3.71 -13.60 -2.08
N ALA A 2 -3.20 -12.80 -3.01
CA ALA A 2 -2.31 -11.68 -2.70
C ALA A 2 -3.08 -10.36 -2.93
N THR A 3 -3.15 -9.53 -1.90
CA THR A 3 -3.68 -8.17 -2.03
C THR A 3 -2.50 -7.25 -2.36
N LEU A 4 -2.56 -6.58 -3.51
CA LEU A 4 -1.67 -5.46 -3.78
C LEU A 4 -2.31 -4.18 -3.26
N TYR A 5 -1.49 -3.19 -2.91
CA TYR A 5 -1.96 -1.85 -2.60
C TYR A 5 -1.13 -0.77 -3.30
N ASP A 6 -1.77 0.35 -3.60
CA ASP A 6 -1.16 1.50 -4.27
C ASP A 6 -1.65 2.81 -3.63
N PRO A 7 -0.77 3.55 -2.92
CA PRO A 7 -1.10 4.88 -2.43
C PRO A 7 -1.12 5.91 -3.58
N PRO A 8 -1.70 7.10 -3.39
CA PRO A 8 -1.67 8.17 -4.39
C PRO A 8 -0.26 8.48 -4.89
N SER A 9 -0.05 8.59 -6.20
CA SER A 9 1.29 8.77 -6.77
C SER A 9 2.30 7.65 -6.41
N GLY A 10 1.84 6.49 -5.95
CA GLY A 10 2.68 5.37 -5.52
C GLY A 10 3.63 4.87 -6.61
N TRP A 11 3.24 4.98 -7.89
CA TRP A 11 4.10 4.67 -9.03
C TRP A 11 5.45 5.40 -9.01
N ARG A 12 5.54 6.59 -8.39
CA ARG A 12 6.79 7.35 -8.24
C ARG A 12 7.76 6.72 -7.23
N TYR A 13 7.26 5.82 -6.39
CA TYR A 13 7.96 5.20 -5.26
C TYR A 13 7.98 3.67 -5.35
N GLY A 14 7.59 3.11 -6.51
CA GLY A 14 7.64 1.68 -6.80
C GLY A 14 6.42 0.88 -6.35
N PHE A 15 5.27 1.52 -6.21
CA PHE A 15 3.96 0.85 -6.05
C PHE A 15 3.28 0.59 -7.41
N PRO A 16 2.32 -0.35 -7.51
CA PRO A 16 1.72 -1.17 -6.45
C PRO A 16 2.69 -2.18 -5.82
N ARG A 17 2.51 -2.47 -4.53
CA ARG A 17 3.28 -3.48 -3.78
C ARG A 17 2.35 -4.48 -3.07
N PRO A 18 2.84 -5.66 -2.68
CA PRO A 18 2.09 -6.56 -1.80
C PRO A 18 1.75 -5.88 -0.48
N TYR A 19 0.48 -5.96 -0.06
CA TYR A 19 0.04 -5.43 1.22
C TYR A 19 0.32 -6.45 2.33
N LEU A 20 1.41 -6.22 3.07
CA LEU A 20 1.91 -7.09 4.14
C LEU A 20 2.12 -6.26 5.42
N PRO A 21 1.05 -5.83 6.11
CA PRO A 21 1.18 -5.07 7.35
C PRO A 21 1.75 -5.95 8.47
N LEU A 22 2.57 -5.36 9.34
CA LEU A 22 3.05 -6.04 10.55
C LEU A 22 1.97 -6.05 11.65
N PRO A 23 2.07 -6.94 12.65
CA PRO A 23 1.17 -6.90 13.79
C PRO A 23 1.19 -5.53 14.47
N ASN A 24 0.01 -4.93 14.63
CA ASN A 24 -0.21 -3.59 15.20
C ASN A 24 0.31 -2.41 14.35
N GLU A 25 0.64 -2.61 13.07
CA GLU A 25 0.86 -1.48 12.15
C GLU A 25 -0.48 -0.81 11.81
N THR A 26 -0.45 0.51 11.83
CA THR A 26 -1.48 1.36 11.24
C THR A 26 -1.36 1.39 9.72
N LEU A 27 -2.44 1.81 9.05
CA LEU A 27 -2.49 1.97 7.60
C LEU A 27 -1.46 2.98 7.05
N GLU A 28 -0.95 3.88 7.89
CA GLU A 28 0.06 4.90 7.53
C GLU A 28 1.48 4.35 7.65
N GLU A 29 1.73 3.47 8.61
CA GLU A 29 3.06 2.90 8.87
C GLU A 29 3.50 1.91 7.79
N THR A 30 2.58 1.10 7.27
CA THR A 30 2.88 0.14 6.19
C THR A 30 3.42 0.80 4.90
N PRO A 31 2.75 1.81 4.30
CA PRO A 31 3.31 2.53 3.14
C PRO A 31 4.59 3.29 3.48
N LEU A 32 4.71 3.88 4.68
CA LEU A 32 5.94 4.57 5.09
C LEU A 32 7.14 3.63 5.06
N ARG A 33 7.00 2.45 5.68
CA ARG A 33 8.03 1.41 5.70
C ARG A 33 8.38 0.92 4.30
N ASP A 34 7.38 0.77 3.44
CA ASP A 34 7.53 0.27 2.08
C ASP A 34 8.06 1.34 1.09
N GLY A 35 8.36 2.56 1.56
CA GLY A 35 9.05 3.61 0.82
C GLY A 35 8.17 4.76 0.33
N TYR A 36 6.91 4.84 0.78
CA TYR A 36 6.05 5.99 0.52
C TYR A 36 6.47 7.18 1.40
N PRO A 37 6.68 8.39 0.86
CA PRO A 37 7.23 9.49 1.65
C PRO A 37 6.29 9.97 2.75
N GLN A 38 6.84 10.27 3.93
CA GLN A 38 6.10 10.87 5.05
C GLN A 38 5.26 12.08 4.62
N ARG A 39 5.81 12.99 3.79
CA ARG A 39 5.08 14.17 3.29
C ARG A 39 3.79 13.84 2.54
N GLU A 40 3.74 12.69 1.86
CA GLU A 40 2.54 12.26 1.13
C GLU A 40 1.53 11.62 2.09
N ILE A 41 2.00 11.00 3.18
CA ILE A 41 1.16 10.48 4.28
C ILE A 41 0.53 11.63 5.05
N ASP A 42 1.32 12.65 5.40
CA ASP A 42 0.87 13.85 6.10
C ASP A 42 -0.22 14.60 5.29
N ASN A 43 -0.15 14.53 3.96
CA ASN A 43 -1.17 15.04 3.03
C ASN A 43 -2.42 14.14 2.92
N GLY A 44 -2.52 13.09 3.73
CA GLY A 44 -3.64 12.14 3.77
C GLY A 44 -3.57 11.02 2.74
N GLY A 45 -2.43 10.82 2.09
CA GLY A 45 -2.29 9.84 0.99
C GLY A 45 -2.64 8.41 1.40
N ALA A 46 -2.33 8.00 2.63
CA ALA A 46 -2.64 6.66 3.12
C ALA A 46 -4.15 6.33 3.14
N LYS A 47 -5.01 7.35 3.28
CA LYS A 47 -6.48 7.19 3.31
C LYS A 47 -7.06 6.88 1.93
N TYR A 48 -6.29 7.12 0.87
CA TYR A 48 -6.71 6.93 -0.52
C TYR A 48 -5.93 5.79 -1.20
N CYS A 49 -5.38 4.87 -0.41
CA CYS A 49 -4.80 3.64 -0.91
C CYS A 49 -5.84 2.80 -1.67
N ARG A 50 -5.49 2.40 -2.89
CA ARG A 50 -6.25 1.41 -3.66
C ARG A 50 -5.80 0.03 -3.23
N PHE A 51 -6.75 -0.89 -3.06
CA PHE A 51 -6.47 -2.30 -2.82
C PHE A 51 -6.94 -3.12 -4.02
N ILE A 52 -6.04 -3.97 -4.52
CA ILE A 52 -6.24 -4.79 -5.71
C ILE A 52 -6.19 -6.24 -5.25
N GLU A 53 -7.34 -6.90 -5.23
CA GLU A 53 -7.42 -8.32 -4.94
C GLU A 53 -7.06 -9.12 -6.20
N GLN A 54 -6.00 -9.92 -6.11
CA GLN A 54 -5.72 -10.91 -7.13
C GLN A 54 -6.45 -12.21 -6.79
N LYS A 55 -7.40 -12.60 -7.63
CA LYS A 55 -8.00 -13.93 -7.60
C LYS A 55 -6.96 -14.91 -8.16
N GLU A 56 -6.71 -16.00 -7.44
CA GLU A 56 -6.07 -17.17 -8.03
C GLU A 56 -7.08 -17.77 -9.01
N GLU A 57 -6.74 -17.82 -10.30
CA GLU A 57 -7.40 -18.75 -11.22
C GLU A 57 -7.01 -20.16 -10.75
N GLY A 58 -7.94 -20.81 -10.05
CA GLY A 58 -7.83 -22.23 -9.75
C GLY A 58 -7.90 -23.02 -11.05
N GLU A 59 -6.95 -23.93 -11.23
CA GLU A 59 -7.02 -25.04 -12.21
C GLU A 59 -8.26 -25.92 -11.99
#